data_AF-A0A4R8BYU9-F1
#
_entry.id   AF-A0A4R8BYU9-F1
#
_cell.length_a   1.000
_cell.length_b   1.000
_cell.length_c   1.000
_cell.angle_alpha   90.00
_cell.angle_beta   90.00
_cell.angle_gamma   90.00
#
_symmetry.space_group_name_H-M   'P 1'
#
loop_
_entity.id
_entity.type
_entity.pdbx_description
1 polymer ?
#
loop_
_entity_poly.entity_id
_entity_poly.type
_entity_poly.pdbx_seq_one_letter_code
_entity_poly.pdbx_strand_id
1 'polypeptide(L)'
;MTWPDGALGRALAALYLTAWPATLAGVVWTLILQWSGDDGWGGGALILFVAGVLTITGLSVVLRKRVPEKTNRLTKNMAGDQRAYHRLALGLELRGAWRVVRGEGGLTGG
;
A
#
# COMPACT_ATOMS: atom_id res chain seq x y z
N MET A 1 8.19 8.42 0.30
CA MET A 1 7.11 9.25 -0.29
C MET A 1 6.70 10.27 0.76
N THR A 2 6.16 11.43 0.39
CA THR A 2 5.64 12.36 1.40
C THR A 2 4.17 12.06 1.66
N TRP A 3 3.82 11.73 2.90
CA TRP A 3 2.44 11.54 3.29
C TRP A 3 1.78 12.91 3.51
N PRO A 4 0.46 13.06 3.31
CA PRO A 4 -0.24 14.27 3.73
C PRO A 4 -0.09 14.52 5.23
N ASP A 5 -0.11 15.78 5.64
CA ASP A 5 -0.11 16.14 7.06
C ASP A 5 -1.53 16.08 7.63
N GLY A 6 -1.62 16.00 8.96
CA GLY A 6 -2.88 16.05 9.69
C GLY A 6 -3.72 14.76 9.62
N ALA A 7 -5.02 14.90 9.88
CA ALA A 7 -5.95 13.77 10.01
C ALA A 7 -6.07 12.93 8.74
N LEU A 8 -6.06 13.57 7.56
CA LEU A 8 -6.14 12.88 6.28
C LEU A 8 -4.93 11.97 6.04
N GLY A 9 -3.72 12.45 6.36
CA GLY A 9 -2.49 11.65 6.25
C GLY A 9 -2.52 10.41 7.12
N ARG A 10 -2.96 10.57 8.38
CA ARG A 10 -3.14 9.47 9.33
C ARG A 10 -4.15 8.45 8.83
N ALA A 11 -5.29 8.89 8.31
CA ALA A 11 -6.31 7.99 7.77
C ALA A 11 -5.78 7.17 6.57
N LEU A 12 -5.10 7.82 5.62
CA LEU A 12 -4.52 7.14 4.45
C LEU A 12 -3.38 6.19 4.84
N ALA A 13 -2.55 6.57 5.81
CA ALA A 13 -1.49 5.72 6.33
C ALA A 13 -2.03 4.50 7.08
N ALA A 14 -3.08 4.66 7.90
CA ALA A 14 -3.76 3.56 8.57
C ALA A 14 -4.44 2.61 7.58
N LEU A 15 -5.08 3.17 6.55
CA LEU A 15 -5.69 2.40 5.47
C LEU A 15 -4.63 1.57 4.72
N TYR A 16 -3.46 2.15 4.44
CA TYR A 16 -2.36 1.42 3.83
C TYR A 16 -1.82 0.29 4.72
N LEU A 17 -1.64 0.56 6.01
CA LEU A 17 -1.12 -0.42 6.99
C LEU A 17 -2.07 -1.60 7.20
N THR A 18 -3.36 -1.45 6.92
CA THR A 18 -4.35 -2.54 6.98
C THR A 18 -4.49 -3.24 5.63
N ALA A 19 -4.49 -2.50 4.52
CA ALA A 19 -4.61 -3.06 3.18
C ALA A 19 -3.42 -3.94 2.78
N TRP A 20 -2.19 -3.51 3.09
CA TRP A 20 -0.99 -4.26 2.71
C TRP A 20 -0.94 -5.69 3.31
N PRO A 21 -1.09 -5.90 4.63
CA PRO A 21 -1.15 -7.24 5.20
C PRO A 21 -2.39 -8.02 4.78
N ALA A 22 -3.55 -7.37 4.55
CA ALA A 22 -4.73 -8.04 4.01
C ALA A 22 -4.46 -8.62 2.61
N THR A 23 -3.70 -7.89 1.78
CA THR A 23 -3.29 -8.36 0.45
C THR A 23 -2.38 -9.58 0.56
N LEU A 24 -1.39 -9.55 1.45
CA LEU A 24 -0.51 -10.71 1.70
C LEU A 24 -1.25 -11.91 2.28
N ALA A 25 -2.13 -11.68 3.26
CA ALA A 25 -2.94 -12.73 3.86
C ALA A 25 -3.83 -13.41 2.82
N GLY A 26 -4.45 -12.63 1.92
CA GLY A 26 -5.20 -13.16 0.79
C GLY A 26 -4.36 -14.05 -0.12
N VAL A 27 -3.16 -13.58 -0.54
CA VAL A 27 -2.24 -14.38 -1.37
C VAL A 27 -1.82 -15.67 -0.67
N VAL A 28 -1.34 -15.57 0.57
CA VAL A 28 -0.86 -16.72 1.34
C VAL A 28 -1.99 -17.75 1.53
N TRP A 29 -3.19 -17.30 1.86
CA TRP A 29 -4.33 -18.19 2.03
C TRP A 29 -4.74 -18.86 0.71
N THR A 30 -4.76 -18.12 -0.40
CA THR A 30 -5.02 -18.71 -1.72
C THR A 30 -3.98 -19.77 -2.08
N LEU A 31 -2.70 -19.54 -1.78
CA LEU A 31 -1.64 -20.53 -2.00
C LEU A 31 -1.81 -21.78 -1.12
N ILE A 32 -2.23 -21.59 0.14
CA ILE A 32 -2.53 -22.71 1.05
C ILE A 32 -3.68 -23.55 0.51
N LEU A 33 -4.78 -22.93 0.07
CA LEU A 33 -5.94 -23.64 -0.51
C LEU A 33 -5.57 -24.41 -1.78
N GLN A 34 -4.76 -23.79 -2.66
CA GLN A 34 -4.23 -24.45 -3.85
C GLN A 34 -3.35 -25.65 -3.50
N TRP A 35 -2.52 -25.53 -2.47
CA TRP A 35 -1.66 -26.62 -2.00
C TRP A 35 -2.47 -27.76 -1.39
N SER A 36 -3.49 -27.46 -0.57
CA SER A 36 -4.28 -28.46 0.13
C SER A 36 -5.26 -29.21 -0.77
N GLY A 37 -5.46 -28.76 -2.02
CA GLY A 37 -6.46 -29.31 -2.94
C GLY A 37 -7.88 -29.12 -2.41
N ASP A 38 -8.09 -28.13 -1.54
CA ASP A 38 -9.37 -27.84 -0.91
C ASP A 38 -10.06 -26.70 -1.68
N ASP A 39 -11.22 -27.00 -2.25
CA ASP A 39 -12.08 -26.02 -2.94
C ASP A 39 -12.85 -25.14 -1.93
N GLY A 40 -12.69 -25.41 -0.63
CA GLY A 40 -13.31 -24.70 0.48
C GLY A 40 -13.06 -23.18 0.48
N TRP A 41 -14.16 -22.44 0.30
CA TRP A 41 -14.32 -21.00 0.55
C TRP A 41 -13.15 -20.06 0.13
N GLY A 42 -12.50 -20.35 -1.00
CA GLY A 42 -11.51 -19.47 -1.62
C GLY A 42 -12.01 -18.05 -1.93
N GLY A 43 -13.34 -17.85 -1.95
CA GLY A 43 -13.97 -16.54 -2.10
C GLY A 43 -13.56 -15.52 -1.03
N GLY A 44 -13.40 -15.94 0.23
CA GLY A 44 -13.03 -15.00 1.31
C GLY A 44 -11.62 -14.43 1.14
N ALA A 45 -10.65 -15.27 0.83
CA ALA A 45 -9.28 -14.85 0.57
C ALA A 45 -9.14 -14.05 -0.72
N LEU A 46 -9.88 -14.42 -1.76
CA LEU A 46 -9.93 -13.67 -3.00
C LEU A 46 -10.51 -12.26 -2.76
N ILE A 47 -11.60 -12.14 -1.99
CA ILE A 47 -12.20 -10.84 -1.64
C ILE A 47 -11.21 -9.97 -0.87
N LEU A 48 -10.53 -10.54 0.14
CA LEU A 48 -9.49 -9.84 0.91
C LEU A 48 -8.34 -9.36 0.04
N PHE A 49 -7.87 -10.22 -0.87
CA PHE A 49 -6.83 -9.88 -1.84
C PHE A 49 -7.28 -8.74 -2.75
N VAL A 50 -8.44 -8.87 -3.39
CA VAL A 50 -8.98 -7.87 -4.31
C VAL A 50 -9.22 -6.54 -3.60
N ALA A 51 -9.80 -6.55 -2.41
CA ALA A 51 -10.01 -5.35 -1.60
C ALA A 51 -8.68 -4.67 -1.23
N GLY A 52 -7.67 -5.45 -0.85
CA GLY A 52 -6.32 -4.95 -0.57
C GLY A 52 -5.68 -4.29 -1.81
N VAL A 53 -5.72 -4.97 -2.96
CA VAL A 53 -5.20 -4.45 -4.23
C VAL A 53 -5.91 -3.16 -4.64
N LEU A 54 -7.24 -3.15 -4.64
CA LEU A 54 -8.02 -1.96 -5.00
C LEU A 54 -7.71 -0.77 -4.08
N THR A 55 -7.50 -1.04 -2.78
CA THR A 55 -7.12 -0.01 -1.81
C THR A 55 -5.74 0.55 -2.11
N ILE A 56 -4.76 -0.31 -2.42
CA ILE A 56 -3.39 0.11 -2.79
C ILE A 56 -3.42 0.91 -4.11
N THR A 57 -4.22 0.49 -5.09
CA THR A 57 -4.42 1.21 -6.36
C THR A 57 -5.08 2.58 -6.14
N GLY A 58 -6.09 2.66 -5.27
CA GLY A 58 -6.71 3.93 -4.89
C GLY A 58 -5.70 4.88 -4.25
N LEU A 59 -4.91 4.36 -3.30
CA LEU A 59 -3.83 5.10 -2.65
C LEU A 59 -2.77 5.57 -3.64
N SER A 60 -2.40 4.77 -4.64
CA SER A 60 -1.41 5.16 -5.64
C SER A 60 -1.89 6.32 -6.51
N VAL A 61 -3.18 6.37 -6.85
CA VAL A 61 -3.78 7.48 -7.59
C VAL A 61 -3.82 8.76 -6.73
N VAL A 62 -4.28 8.65 -5.49
CA VAL A 62 -4.36 9.78 -4.55
C VAL A 62 -2.98 10.38 -4.28
N LEU A 63 -1.97 9.53 -4.12
CA LEU A 63 -0.65 9.96 -3.69
C LEU A 63 0.35 10.11 -4.84
N ARG A 64 -0.06 9.96 -6.10
CA ARG A 64 0.80 10.05 -7.31
C ARG A 64 1.66 11.32 -7.38
N LYS A 65 1.13 12.45 -6.88
CA LYS A 65 1.83 13.75 -6.87
C LYS A 65 2.85 13.89 -5.73
N ARG A 66 2.89 12.93 -4.79
CA ARG A 66 3.73 12.95 -3.59
C ARG A 66 4.88 11.94 -3.63
N VAL A 67 5.06 11.29 -4.77
CA VAL A 67 6.22 10.44 -5.02
C VAL A 67 7.37 11.33 -5.46
N PRO A 68 8.52 11.34 -4.76
CA PRO A 68 9.68 12.08 -5.22
C PRO A 68 10.11 11.55 -6.58
N GLU A 69 10.36 12.46 -7.52
CA GLU A 69 10.61 12.18 -8.93
C GLU A 69 11.89 11.38 -9.21
N LYS A 70 12.60 10.89 -8.18
CA LYS A 70 13.91 10.24 -8.25
C LYS A 70 13.97 9.26 -9.43
N THR A 71 14.59 9.77 -10.48
CA THR A 71 14.78 9.19 -11.79
C THR A 71 15.84 8.12 -11.68
N ASN A 72 15.45 6.90 -11.31
CA ASN A 72 16.32 5.76 -11.52
C ASN A 72 16.24 5.39 -13.01
N ARG A 73 17.33 4.86 -13.60
CA ARG A 73 17.41 4.60 -15.05
C ARG A 73 16.27 3.70 -15.58
N LEU A 74 15.72 2.87 -14.68
CA LEU A 74 14.58 1.96 -14.91
C LEU A 74 13.19 2.60 -14.76
N THR A 75 13.05 3.73 -14.05
CA THR A 75 11.76 4.37 -13.74
C THR A 75 11.55 5.72 -14.42
N LYS A 76 12.50 6.13 -15.28
CA LYS A 76 12.51 7.41 -16.00
C LYS A 76 11.25 7.66 -16.85
N ASN A 77 10.65 6.59 -17.38
CA ASN A 77 9.45 6.66 -18.23
C ASN A 77 8.16 6.24 -17.51
N MET A 78 8.21 5.91 -16.21
CA MET A 78 7.01 5.48 -15.49
C MET A 78 6.21 6.67 -15.00
N ALA A 79 4.89 6.61 -15.21
CA ALA A 79 3.95 7.58 -14.67
C ALA A 79 3.99 7.59 -13.12
N GLY A 80 3.65 8.74 -12.51
CA GLY A 80 3.80 8.94 -11.06
C GLY A 80 2.93 8.00 -10.21
N ASP A 81 1.81 7.57 -10.75
CA ASP A 81 0.91 6.56 -10.18
C ASP A 81 1.51 5.16 -10.21
N GLN A 82 2.15 4.74 -11.31
CA GLN A 82 2.85 3.45 -11.39
C GLN A 82 4.00 3.36 -10.39
N ARG A 83 4.74 4.47 -10.20
CA ARG A 83 5.80 4.57 -9.18
C ARG A 83 5.24 4.54 -7.77
N ALA A 84 4.12 5.23 -7.51
CA ALA A 84 3.42 5.17 -6.22
C ALA A 84 2.96 3.74 -5.91
N TYR A 85 2.31 3.10 -6.89
CA TYR A 85 1.82 1.73 -6.78
C TYR A 85 2.96 0.76 -6.45
N HIS A 86 4.07 0.81 -7.19
CA HIS A 86 5.21 -0.08 -6.92
C HIS A 86 5.76 0.09 -5.50
N ARG A 87 5.91 1.32 -5.02
CA ARG A 87 6.43 1.57 -3.67
C ARG A 87 5.48 1.07 -2.58
N LEU A 88 4.17 1.24 -2.79
CA LEU A 88 3.13 0.76 -1.86
C LEU A 88 3.00 -0.77 -1.91
N ALA A 89 2.96 -1.37 -3.11
CA ALA A 89 2.87 -2.82 -3.27
C ALA A 89 4.09 -3.53 -2.66
N LEU A 90 5.30 -2.99 -2.85
CA LEU A 90 6.54 -3.55 -2.29
C LEU A 90 6.71 -3.30 -0.78
N GLY A 91 5.78 -2.62 -0.11
CA GLY A 91 5.88 -2.37 1.33
C GLY A 91 6.90 -1.29 1.71
N LEU A 92 7.52 -0.60 0.75
CA LEU A 92 8.61 0.36 1.01
C LEU A 92 8.17 1.55 1.88
N GLU A 93 6.88 1.88 1.88
CA GLU A 93 6.31 2.97 2.66
C GLU A 93 5.75 2.54 4.03
N LEU A 94 5.88 1.27 4.44
CA LEU A 94 5.38 0.77 5.74
C LEU A 94 5.92 1.58 6.93
N ARG A 95 7.23 1.80 6.97
CA ARG A 95 7.88 2.59 8.03
C ARG A 95 7.47 4.08 7.97
N GLY A 96 7.14 4.59 6.79
CA GLY A 96 6.65 5.97 6.62
C GLY A 96 5.22 6.11 7.14
N ALA A 97 4.32 5.22 6.72
CA ALA A 97 2.94 5.15 7.18
C ALA A 97 2.84 4.98 8.70
N TRP A 98 3.67 4.10 9.28
CA TRP A 98 3.71 3.89 10.73
C TRP A 98 4.11 5.16 11.52
N ARG A 99 5.08 5.92 11.00
CA ARG A 99 5.48 7.22 11.58
C ARG A 99 4.34 8.24 11.50
N VAL A 100 3.63 8.29 10.38
CA VAL A 100 2.51 9.21 10.17
C VAL A 100 1.36 8.90 11.13
N VAL A 101 0.99 7.63 11.28
CA VAL A 101 -0.05 7.17 12.22
C VAL A 101 0.31 7.52 13.66
N ARG A 102 1.58 7.33 14.06
CA ARG A 102 2.06 7.72 15.40
C ARG A 102 2.23 9.23 15.60
N GLY A 103 2.02 10.04 14.57
CA GLY A 103 2.20 11.49 14.64
C GLY A 103 3.65 11.95 14.65
N GLU A 104 4.60 11.05 14.43
CA GLU A 104 6.05 11.31 14.39
C GLU A 104 6.49 12.03 13.11
N GLY A 105 5.57 12.28 12.17
CA GLY A 105 5.82 12.96 10.89
C GLY A 105 5.56 14.47 10.88
N GLY A 106 5.13 15.06 12.01
CA GLY A 106 4.66 16.46 12.07
C GLY A 106 5.52 17.44 12.91
N LEU A 107 6.74 17.08 13.32
CA LEU A 107 7.55 17.90 14.25
C LEU A 107 8.85 18.44 13.64
N THR A 108 8.86 18.81 12.37
CA THR A 108 9.90 19.67 11.80
C THR A 108 9.25 20.83 11.06
N GLY A 109 8.90 21.88 11.79
CA GLY A 109 8.25 23.07 11.25
C GLY A 109 7.71 24.00 12.32
N GLY A 110 8.58 24.47 13.21
CA GLY A 110 8.36 25.56 14.16
C GLY A 110 9.65 26.32 14.32
#